data_AF-A0A847FDV5-F1
#
_entry.id   AF-A0A847FDV5-F1
#
_cell.length_a   1.000
_cell.length_b   1.000
_cell.length_c   1.000
_cell.angle_alpha   90.00
_cell.angle_beta   90.00
_cell.angle_gamma   90.00
#
_symmetry.space_group_name_H-M   'P 1'
#
loop_
_entity.id
_entity.type
_entity.pdbx_description
1 polymer ?
#
loop_
_entity_poly.entity_id
_entity_poly.type
_entity_poly.pdbx_seq_one_letter_code
_entity_poly.pdbx_strand_id
1 'polypeptide(L)'
;PPCLRGIDTRVRYNSLHFICYFRSWDLWAGFPSNLAAIQLLKEYIGSELGVEDGEIIAVSKGLHLYDYSWELAHIACGISEESGAATSQM
;
A
#
# COMPACT_ATOMS: atom_id res chain seq x y z
N PRO A 1 13.01 -4.53 12.54
CA PRO A 1 13.19 -5.26 11.26
C PRO A 1 12.44 -4.52 10.13
N PRO A 2 12.86 -4.60 8.86
CA PRO A 2 12.23 -3.83 7.77
C PRO A 2 10.76 -4.24 7.54
N CYS A 3 9.91 -3.25 7.22
CA CYS A 3 8.49 -3.46 6.93
C CYS A 3 8.29 -4.17 5.60
N LEU A 4 8.87 -3.63 4.52
CA LEU A 4 9.02 -4.32 3.24
C LEU A 4 10.01 -5.47 3.40
N ARG A 5 9.57 -6.69 3.13
CA ARG A 5 10.38 -7.91 3.30
C ARG A 5 10.99 -8.39 2.00
N GLY A 6 10.36 -8.08 0.88
CA GLY A 6 10.86 -8.46 -0.43
C GLY A 6 9.97 -7.89 -1.53
N ILE A 7 10.60 -7.71 -2.67
CA ILE A 7 9.95 -7.49 -3.95
C ILE A 7 10.39 -8.67 -4.81
N ASP A 8 9.44 -9.54 -5.13
CA ASP A 8 9.62 -10.55 -6.16
C ASP A 8 9.35 -9.89 -7.52
N THR A 9 10.24 -10.11 -8.48
CA THR A 9 10.29 -9.38 -9.74
C THR A 9 10.16 -10.35 -10.90
N ARG A 10 9.20 -10.11 -11.77
CA ARG A 10 8.92 -10.98 -12.91
C ARG A 10 8.72 -10.18 -14.18
N VAL A 11 9.50 -10.51 -15.22
CA VAL A 11 9.20 -10.07 -16.59
C VAL A 11 8.29 -11.11 -17.26
N ARG A 12 7.15 -10.68 -17.77
CA ARG A 12 6.22 -11.53 -18.54
C ARG A 12 5.45 -10.67 -19.54
N TYR A 13 5.18 -11.22 -20.73
CA TYR A 13 4.42 -10.52 -21.78
C TYR A 13 4.96 -9.13 -22.14
N ASN A 14 6.29 -8.98 -22.13
CA ASN A 14 7.00 -7.72 -22.34
C ASN A 14 6.71 -6.64 -21.28
N SER A 15 6.31 -7.03 -20.06
CA SER A 15 6.10 -6.10 -18.94
C SER A 15 6.82 -6.55 -17.67
N LEU A 16 7.27 -5.59 -16.87
CA LEU A 16 7.87 -5.83 -15.55
C LEU A 16 6.80 -5.79 -14.46
N HIS A 17 6.64 -6.89 -13.72
CA HIS A 17 5.70 -7.01 -12.61
C HIS A 17 6.45 -7.13 -11.29
N PHE A 18 5.96 -6.45 -10.25
CA PHE A 18 6.46 -6.54 -8.88
C PHE A 18 5.42 -7.19 -7.98
N ILE A 19 5.85 -8.11 -7.13
CA ILE A 19 5.06 -8.69 -6.05
C ILE A 19 5.73 -8.28 -4.73
N CYS A 20 5.12 -7.34 -4.03
CA CYS A 20 5.69 -6.71 -2.84
C CYS A 20 5.07 -7.32 -1.58
N TYR A 21 5.90 -7.78 -0.65
CA TYR A 21 5.43 -8.30 0.64
C TYR A 21 5.85 -7.41 1.81
N PHE A 22 4.86 -6.83 2.49
CA PHE A 22 5.03 -6.07 3.72
C PHE A 22 4.62 -6.93 4.92
N ARG A 23 5.47 -7.00 5.95
CA ARG A 23 5.12 -7.71 7.18
C ARG A 23 4.18 -6.90 8.10
N SER A 24 4.18 -5.59 7.93
CA SER A 24 3.42 -4.58 8.66
C SER A 24 3.43 -3.34 7.78
N TRP A 25 2.32 -2.63 7.72
CA TRP A 25 2.19 -1.46 6.85
C TRP A 25 1.21 -0.45 7.46
N ASP A 26 1.70 0.75 7.69
CA ASP A 26 0.85 1.89 8.03
C ASP A 26 0.05 2.29 6.79
N LEU A 27 -1.27 2.15 6.85
CA LEU A 27 -2.19 2.43 5.76
C LEU A 27 -2.29 3.92 5.43
N TRP A 28 -2.07 4.81 6.40
CA TRP A 28 -2.26 6.24 6.19
C TRP A 28 -1.00 6.91 5.65
N ALA A 29 0.10 6.88 6.41
CA ALA A 29 1.32 7.59 6.01
C ALA A 29 2.26 6.74 5.15
N GLY A 30 2.36 5.45 5.46
CA GLY A 30 3.31 4.52 4.82
C GLY A 30 2.86 4.04 3.45
N PHE A 31 1.61 3.60 3.32
CA PHE A 31 1.06 3.01 2.10
C PHE A 31 1.22 3.88 0.85
N PRO A 32 0.76 5.14 0.81
CA PRO A 32 0.83 5.95 -0.41
C PRO A 32 2.29 6.24 -0.80
N SER A 33 3.13 6.63 0.17
CA SER A 33 4.53 6.98 -0.10
C SER A 33 5.36 5.78 -0.54
N ASN A 34 5.14 4.60 0.06
CA ASN A 34 5.86 3.39 -0.31
C ASN A 34 5.46 2.89 -1.70
N LEU A 35 4.17 2.88 -2.05
CA LEU A 35 3.76 2.48 -3.39
C LEU A 35 4.25 3.44 -4.47
N ALA A 36 4.22 4.75 -4.22
CA ALA A 36 4.76 5.72 -5.16
C ALA A 36 6.25 5.48 -5.43
N ALA A 37 7.05 5.29 -4.37
CA ALA A 37 8.48 5.03 -4.52
C ALA A 37 8.77 3.69 -5.23
N ILE A 38 7.98 2.65 -4.94
CA ILE A 38 8.10 1.33 -5.59
C ILE A 38 7.71 1.41 -7.07
N GLN A 39 6.68 2.18 -7.42
CA GLN A 39 6.29 2.41 -8.81
C GLN A 39 7.42 3.10 -9.58
N LEU A 40 8.00 4.17 -9.03
CA LEU A 40 9.14 4.85 -9.66
C LEU A 40 10.35 3.92 -9.86
N LEU A 41 10.62 3.05 -8.88
CA LEU A 41 11.68 2.04 -9.00
C LEU A 41 11.37 1.02 -10.12
N LYS A 42 10.13 0.56 -10.21
CA LYS A 42 9.69 -0.39 -11.24
C LYS A 42 9.80 0.23 -12.63
N GLU A 43 9.32 1.45 -12.82
CA GLU A 43 9.41 2.18 -14.09
C GLU A 43 10.86 2.40 -14.51
N TYR A 44 11.72 2.78 -13.57
CA TYR A 44 13.15 2.92 -13.82
C TYR A 44 13.76 1.59 -14.31
N ILE A 45 13.55 0.48 -13.58
CA ILE A 45 14.07 -0.83 -13.98
C ILE A 45 13.46 -1.29 -15.32
N GLY A 46 12.17 -1.04 -15.55
CA GLY A 46 11.49 -1.34 -16.80
C GLY A 46 12.14 -0.63 -17.98
N SER A 47 12.46 0.66 -17.82
CA SER A 47 13.12 1.47 -18.85
C SER A 47 14.54 0.97 -19.19
N GLU A 48 15.31 0.57 -18.17
CA GLU A 48 16.66 0.00 -18.36
C GLU A 48 16.62 -1.37 -19.07
N LEU A 49 15.53 -2.12 -18.90
CA LEU A 49 15.33 -3.42 -19.53
C LEU A 49 14.60 -3.34 -20.89
N GLY A 50 14.05 -2.18 -21.26
CA GLY A 50 13.24 -2.01 -22.46
C GLY A 50 11.90 -2.77 -22.43
N VAL A 51 11.30 -2.92 -21.24
CA VAL A 51 10.00 -3.58 -21.04
C VAL A 51 8.97 -2.60 -20.49
N GLU A 52 7.70 -2.88 -20.75
CA GLU A 52 6.58 -2.03 -20.34
C GLU A 52 6.31 -2.09 -18.82
N ASP A 53 5.57 -1.11 -18.33
CA ASP A 53 5.12 -1.09 -16.95
C ASP A 53 4.02 -2.12 -16.69
N GLY A 54 4.32 -3.13 -15.86
CA GLY A 54 3.38 -4.18 -15.48
C GLY A 54 2.69 -3.89 -14.15
N GLU A 55 2.13 -4.93 -13.53
CA GLU A 55 1.39 -4.79 -12.26
C GLU A 55 2.31 -4.68 -11.04
N ILE A 56 1.85 -3.93 -10.03
CA ILE A 56 2.31 -4.11 -8.64
C ILE A 56 1.23 -4.90 -7.88
N ILE A 57 1.62 -6.07 -7.36
CA ILE A 57 0.79 -6.85 -6.45
C ILE A 57 1.37 -6.67 -5.04
N ALA A 58 0.74 -5.80 -4.25
CA ALA A 58 1.18 -5.51 -2.89
C ALA A 58 0.37 -6.28 -1.85
N VAL A 59 1.06 -6.99 -0.96
CA VAL A 59 0.45 -7.80 0.11
C VAL A 59 1.01 -7.35 1.45
N SER A 60 0.14 -7.20 2.46
CA SER A 60 0.56 -6.92 3.83
C SER A 60 -0.02 -7.91 4.82
N LYS A 61 0.83 -8.44 5.70
CA LYS A 61 0.38 -9.26 6.85
C LYS A 61 -0.22 -8.42 7.97
N GLY A 62 0.12 -7.14 8.07
CA GLY A 62 -0.24 -6.28 9.19
C GLY A 62 -0.55 -4.87 8.74
N LEU A 63 -1.53 -4.73 7.86
CA LEU A 63 -2.05 -3.43 7.45
C LEU A 63 -2.83 -2.81 8.62
N HIS A 64 -2.54 -1.57 8.98
CA HIS A 64 -3.14 -0.93 10.15
C HIS A 64 -3.25 0.59 9.98
N LEU A 65 -4.18 1.18 10.74
CA LEU A 65 -4.25 2.62 10.98
C LEU A 65 -3.81 2.91 12.42
N TYR A 66 -3.11 4.02 12.62
CA TYR A 66 -2.90 4.57 13.95
C TYR A 66 -4.15 5.31 14.44
N ASP A 67 -4.32 5.41 15.76
CA ASP A 67 -5.52 5.99 16.37
C ASP A 67 -5.82 7.41 15.84
N TYR A 68 -4.80 8.24 15.70
CA TYR A 68 -4.93 9.61 15.19
C TYR A 68 -5.34 9.70 13.72
N SER A 69 -5.26 8.61 12.95
CA SER A 69 -5.55 8.59 11.51
C SER A 69 -6.99 8.22 11.19
N TRP A 70 -7.78 7.72 12.15
CA TRP A 70 -9.13 7.25 11.90
C TRP A 70 -10.09 8.34 11.44
N GLU A 71 -10.06 9.52 12.05
CA GLU A 71 -10.91 10.65 11.65
C GLU A 71 -10.66 11.01 10.18
N LEU A 72 -9.39 11.16 9.80
CA LEU A 72 -9.00 11.45 8.42
C LEU A 72 -9.38 10.32 7.45
N ALA A 73 -9.25 9.06 7.88
CA ALA A 73 -9.65 7.91 7.09
C ALA A 73 -11.17 7.90 6.82
N HIS A 74 -12.00 8.24 7.81
CA HIS A 74 -13.45 8.36 7.61
C HIS A 74 -13.79 9.45 6.59
N ILE A 75 -13.18 10.63 6.72
CA ILE A 75 -13.36 11.73 5.77
C ILE A 75 -12.94 11.30 4.36
N ALA A 76 -11.77 10.68 4.21
CA ALA A 76 -11.26 10.21 2.92
C ALA A 76 -12.15 9.13 2.29
N CYS A 77 -12.78 8.27 3.09
CA CYS A 77 -13.74 7.27 2.63
C CYS A 77 -15.15 7.81 2.42
N GLY A 78 -15.42 9.09 2.70
CA GLY A 78 -16.75 9.67 2.60
C GLY A 78 -17.76 9.08 3.60
N ILE A 79 -17.27 8.57 4.73
CA ILE A 79 -18.11 8.04 5.80
C ILE A 79 -18.54 9.23 6.67
N SER A 80 -19.81 9.64 6.56
CA SER A 80 -20.41 10.63 7.45
C SER A 80 -20.77 10.00 8.80
N GLU A 81 -20.54 10.71 9.91
CA GLU A 81 -21.01 10.30 11.23
C GLU A 81 -22.55 10.39 11.31
N GLU A 82 -23.25 9.40 10.75
CA GLU A 82 -24.63 9.13 11.11
C GLU A 82 -24.76 7.64 11.47
N SER A 83 -25.29 7.39 12.67
CA SER A 83 -25.60 6.11 13.33
C SER A 83 -24.45 5.39 14.09
N GLY A 84 -24.23 5.86 15.33
CA GLY A 84 -23.41 5.18 16.34
C GLY A 84 -23.80 5.52 17.79
N ALA A 85 -25.08 5.81 18.06
CA ALA A 85 -25.62 5.82 19.41
C ALA A 85 -25.73 4.38 19.95
N ALA A 86 -24.60 3.80 20.35
CA ALA A 86 -24.42 2.66 21.26
C ALA A 86 -22.91 2.38 21.25
N THR A 87 -22.15 2.42 22.36
CA THR A 87 -22.28 1.44 23.44
C THR A 87 -21.42 1.88 24.63
N SER A 88 -22.04 1.77 25.82
CA SER A 88 -21.49 1.61 27.17
C SER A 88 -20.66 2.74 27.80
N GLN A 89 -21.32 3.41 28.74
CA GLN A 89 -20.73 3.79 30.03
C GLN A 89 -19.92 2.61 30.61
N MET A 90 -18.74 2.91 31.13
CA MET A 90 -18.10 2.17 32.22
C MET A 90 -17.79 3.20 33.32
#